data_AF-A0A9W8Y9P7-F1
#
_entry.id   AF-A0A9W8Y9P7-F1
#
_cell.length_a   1.000
_cell.length_b   1.000
_cell.length_c   1.000
_cell.angle_alpha   90.00
_cell.angle_beta   90.00
_cell.angle_gamma   90.00
#
_symmetry.space_group_name_H-M   'P 1'
#
loop_
_entity.id
_entity.type
_entity.pdbx_description
1 polymer ?
#
loop_
_entity_poly.entity_id
_entity_poly.type
_entity_poly.pdbx_seq_one_letter_code
_entity_poly.pdbx_strand_id
1 'polypeptide(L)'
;METIARSKNLYGPYDPNPANPILTNANSSEYFQAVGHADLFQDARGQWWGVSLAVRSGPEWTTFPMGRETILTNVTWENGSWPIFHNPVQGDMRGWSLPGIILDLPGDGPFVDEGDNNLTFPPNSSIPPHFVYWRPPVQENYAISPRGHPNTLRLKPSKLNLTGTDGNSPGPGGQTFISRRQVDTLFTFSFSLDYAPTTLHEEAGITLFLTQNHHARFGITLLPLPNDSNNGTTTLVPHFTFHAISYIPVPPSFTLPVDEAWRNKPLTLELKTVNQTHYAFGAGLADGSVPVKTIAYVGGDIISWGFTGALVGAYATGNGGNCSAEAFVSDWTYEGWGQVRDNWNGTGLGLLGL
;
A
#
# COMPACT_ATOMS: atom_id res chain seq x y z
N MET A 1 0.43 23.66 6.55
CA MET A 1 1.17 24.70 7.29
C MET A 1 0.77 24.64 8.74
N GLU A 2 1.63 25.10 9.65
CA GLU A 2 1.37 25.18 11.09
C GLU A 2 1.47 26.63 11.57
N THR A 3 0.63 27.01 12.54
CA THR A 3 0.63 28.35 13.15
C THR A 3 0.53 28.25 14.66
N ILE A 4 1.15 29.17 15.39
CA ILE A 4 1.12 29.19 16.86
C ILE A 4 0.66 30.54 17.40
N ALA A 5 0.00 30.48 18.56
CA ALA A 5 -0.35 31.62 19.40
C ALA A 5 -0.09 31.25 20.87
N ARG A 6 0.09 32.21 21.77
CA ARG A 6 0.33 31.96 23.20
C ARG A 6 -0.50 32.88 24.08
N SER A 7 -0.79 32.43 25.30
CA SER A 7 -1.44 33.25 26.32
C SER A 7 -0.88 32.92 27.71
N LYS A 8 -1.06 33.83 28.65
CA LYS A 8 -0.87 33.57 30.09
C LYS A 8 -2.11 32.93 30.74
N ASN A 9 -3.21 32.82 30.02
CA ASN A 9 -4.47 32.22 30.47
C ASN A 9 -4.89 31.14 29.47
N LEU A 10 -5.26 29.95 29.94
CA LEU A 10 -5.73 28.83 29.10
C LEU A 10 -6.89 29.22 28.17
N TYR A 11 -7.77 30.12 28.64
CA TYR A 11 -8.92 30.60 27.86
C TYR A 11 -8.63 31.89 27.07
N GLY A 12 -7.39 32.36 27.05
CA GLY A 12 -6.97 33.54 26.31
C GLY A 12 -7.22 34.89 27.02
N PRO A 13 -7.13 36.02 26.29
CA PRO A 13 -6.88 36.10 24.84
C PRO A 13 -5.51 35.54 24.44
N TYR A 14 -5.40 35.02 23.22
CA TYR A 14 -4.16 34.48 22.66
C TYR A 14 -3.51 35.51 21.73
N ASP A 15 -2.24 35.80 21.96
CA ASP A 15 -1.42 36.61 21.07
C ASP A 15 -0.86 35.69 19.96
N PRO A 16 -1.08 35.97 18.66
CA PRO A 16 -0.50 35.18 17.58
C PRO A 16 1.01 35.44 17.46
N ASN A 17 1.78 34.43 17.03
CA ASN A 17 3.17 34.65 16.63
C ASN A 17 3.21 35.58 15.38
N PRO A 18 3.88 36.74 15.44
CA PRO A 18 4.01 37.64 14.29
C PRO A 18 4.73 37.01 13.09
N ALA A 19 5.50 35.94 13.30
CA ALA A 19 6.24 35.21 12.27
C ALA A 19 5.49 33.96 11.74
N ASN A 20 4.19 33.81 11.99
CA ASN A 20 3.41 32.72 11.43
C ASN A 20 3.39 32.72 9.89
N PRO A 21 3.36 31.56 9.21
CA PRO A 21 3.36 30.20 9.77
C PRO A 21 4.74 29.75 10.29
N ILE A 22 4.75 28.94 11.34
CA ILE A 22 5.99 28.44 11.94
C ILE A 22 6.58 27.23 11.21
N LEU A 23 5.76 26.46 10.49
CA LEU A 23 6.17 25.32 9.67
C LEU A 23 5.37 25.29 8.36
N THR A 24 6.03 25.36 7.21
CA THR A 24 5.36 25.28 5.90
C THR A 24 6.31 24.99 4.74
N ASN A 25 5.84 24.21 3.77
CA ASN A 25 6.39 24.13 2.42
C ASN A 25 5.47 24.78 1.37
N ALA A 26 4.39 25.46 1.78
CA ALA A 26 3.52 26.18 0.86
C ALA A 26 4.30 27.27 0.11
N ASN A 27 3.97 27.46 -1.18
CA ASN A 27 4.68 28.37 -2.11
C ASN A 27 6.17 28.04 -2.34
N SER A 28 6.59 26.80 -2.05
CA SER A 28 7.92 26.27 -2.41
C SER A 28 7.84 25.25 -3.55
N SER A 29 8.97 24.98 -4.19
CA SER A 29 9.14 23.89 -5.15
C SER A 29 9.65 22.60 -4.51
N GLU A 30 9.55 22.42 -3.19
CA GLU A 30 10.11 21.25 -2.51
C GLU A 30 9.40 19.95 -2.86
N TYR A 31 10.11 18.82 -2.72
CA TYR A 31 9.54 17.49 -2.98
C TYR A 31 8.51 17.07 -1.91
N PHE A 32 8.85 17.37 -0.65
CA PHE A 32 7.93 17.25 0.47
C PHE A 32 6.93 18.40 0.45
N GLN A 33 5.66 18.07 0.46
CA GLN A 33 4.54 19.00 0.37
C GLN A 33 3.49 18.70 1.45
N ALA A 34 2.44 19.51 1.51
CA ALA A 34 1.36 19.43 2.52
C ALA A 34 1.81 19.49 3.99
N VAL A 35 3.04 19.94 4.27
CA VAL A 35 3.67 19.96 5.59
C VAL A 35 2.82 20.71 6.64
N GLY A 36 2.55 20.08 7.78
CA GLY A 36 1.83 20.63 8.93
C GLY A 36 1.22 19.54 9.82
N HIS A 37 0.25 19.90 10.67
CA HIS A 37 -0.29 19.00 11.71
C HIS A 37 0.83 18.54 12.64
N ALA A 38 1.59 19.51 13.16
CA ALA A 38 2.79 19.24 13.93
C ALA A 38 2.51 19.04 15.42
N ASP A 39 3.35 18.24 16.07
CA ASP A 39 3.42 18.12 17.53
C ASP A 39 4.87 18.35 18.00
N LEU A 40 5.02 19.02 19.14
CA LEU A 40 6.29 19.50 19.68
C LEU A 40 6.69 18.71 20.92
N PHE A 41 7.91 18.17 20.92
CA PHE A 41 8.43 17.42 22.05
C PHE A 41 9.91 17.74 22.30
N GLN A 42 10.38 17.41 23.51
CA GLN A 42 11.80 17.42 23.85
C GLN A 42 12.35 16.00 23.90
N ASP A 43 13.57 15.80 23.42
CA ASP A 43 14.31 14.55 23.66
C ASP A 43 14.92 14.50 25.08
N ALA A 44 15.54 13.37 25.42
CA ALA A 44 16.21 13.17 26.71
C ALA A 44 17.43 14.09 26.95
N ARG A 45 17.85 14.89 25.95
CA ARG A 45 18.91 15.91 26.03
C ARG A 45 18.32 17.33 26.05
N GLY A 46 16.99 17.47 26.16
CA GLY A 46 16.27 18.74 26.17
C GLY A 46 16.19 19.44 24.82
N GLN A 47 16.62 18.81 23.72
CA GLN A 47 16.53 19.40 22.39
C GLN A 47 15.08 19.36 21.91
N TRP A 48 14.60 20.45 21.33
CA TRP A 48 13.25 20.52 20.77
C TRP A 48 13.19 19.93 19.37
N TRP A 49 12.15 19.15 19.15
CA TRP A 49 11.83 18.47 17.91
C TRP A 49 10.36 18.69 17.57
N GLY A 50 10.06 18.67 16.27
CA GLY A 50 8.69 18.63 15.75
C GLY A 50 8.49 17.38 14.90
N VAL A 51 7.52 16.54 15.25
CA VAL A 51 6.92 15.62 14.28
C VAL A 51 5.83 16.36 13.51
N SER A 52 5.63 16.01 12.25
CA SER A 52 4.63 16.62 11.35
C SER A 52 4.22 15.58 10.32
N LEU A 53 3.07 15.77 9.67
CA LEU A 53 2.78 15.05 8.43
C LEU A 53 3.38 15.80 7.23
N ALA A 54 3.71 15.05 6.17
CA ALA A 54 4.04 15.57 4.85
C ALA A 54 3.60 14.56 3.77
N VAL A 55 3.70 14.96 2.50
CA VAL A 55 3.39 14.14 1.32
C VAL A 55 4.54 14.25 0.34
N ARG A 56 5.03 13.13 -0.19
CA ARG A 56 6.01 13.11 -1.30
C ARG A 56 5.27 13.22 -2.64
N SER A 57 5.02 14.45 -3.09
CA SER A 57 4.27 14.72 -4.34
C SER A 57 5.02 15.56 -5.37
N GLY A 58 6.09 16.26 -4.97
CA GLY A 58 6.60 17.38 -5.75
C GLY A 58 5.60 18.54 -5.88
N PRO A 59 6.01 19.67 -6.50
CA PRO A 59 5.13 20.80 -6.79
C PRO A 59 4.04 20.49 -7.84
N GLU A 60 4.08 19.33 -8.50
CA GLU A 60 3.09 18.88 -9.49
C GLU A 60 1.79 18.37 -8.85
N TRP A 61 1.85 17.84 -7.62
CA TRP A 61 0.69 17.28 -6.90
C TRP A 61 -0.08 16.19 -7.65
N THR A 62 0.58 15.41 -8.51
CA THR A 62 -0.07 14.37 -9.34
C THR A 62 0.04 12.96 -8.78
N THR A 63 1.22 12.58 -8.26
CA THR A 63 1.48 11.23 -7.75
C THR A 63 2.11 11.29 -6.37
N PHE A 64 1.42 10.71 -5.39
CA PHE A 64 1.82 10.65 -3.98
C PHE A 64 1.25 9.37 -3.33
N PRO A 65 1.69 8.18 -3.79
CA PRO A 65 1.01 6.90 -3.55
C PRO A 65 1.00 6.50 -2.07
N MET A 66 2.02 6.89 -1.29
CA MET A 66 2.13 6.58 0.14
C MET A 66 1.19 7.43 1.00
N GLY A 67 0.49 8.42 0.42
CA GLY A 67 -0.39 9.32 1.14
C GLY A 67 0.38 10.28 2.03
N ARG A 68 -0.09 10.46 3.27
CA ARG A 68 0.54 11.33 4.28
C ARG A 68 1.47 10.52 5.16
N GLU A 69 2.74 10.89 5.17
CA GLU A 69 3.82 10.24 5.91
C GLU A 69 4.23 11.09 7.12
N THR A 70 4.88 10.49 8.11
CA THR A 70 5.41 11.23 9.27
C THR A 70 6.84 11.68 8.99
N ILE A 71 7.12 12.96 9.22
CA ILE A 71 8.46 13.55 9.16
C ILE A 71 8.91 14.02 10.54
N LEU A 72 10.23 14.17 10.70
CA LEU A 72 10.86 14.75 11.88
C LEU A 72 11.69 15.97 11.46
N THR A 73 11.55 17.09 12.18
CA THR A 73 12.34 18.30 11.98
C THR A 73 12.82 18.86 13.33
N ASN A 74 13.99 19.50 13.34
CA ASN A 74 14.53 20.13 14.53
C ASN A 74 13.92 21.51 14.77
N VAL A 75 13.73 21.86 16.04
CA VAL A 75 13.14 23.13 16.47
C VAL A 75 14.10 23.82 17.44
N THR A 76 14.30 25.13 17.26
CA THR A 76 14.94 25.98 18.27
C THR A 76 13.86 26.72 19.05
N TRP A 77 13.92 26.66 20.38
CA TRP A 77 12.96 27.36 21.24
C TRP A 77 13.65 27.85 22.51
N GLU A 78 14.07 29.12 22.47
CA GLU A 78 14.70 29.80 23.61
C GLU A 78 13.65 30.34 24.59
N ASN A 79 14.03 30.49 25.86
CA ASN A 79 13.15 31.00 26.90
C ASN A 79 12.68 32.44 26.59
N GLY A 80 11.36 32.66 26.60
CA GLY A 80 10.72 33.94 26.24
C GLY A 80 10.42 34.10 24.75
N SER A 81 11.13 33.37 23.89
CA SER A 81 10.99 33.40 22.43
C SER A 81 9.81 32.55 21.92
N TRP A 82 9.57 32.60 20.62
CA TRP A 82 8.71 31.67 19.89
C TRP A 82 9.53 30.46 19.39
N PRO A 83 8.92 29.28 19.19
CA PRO A 83 9.59 28.17 18.54
C PRO A 83 9.82 28.48 17.06
N ILE A 84 10.99 28.10 16.54
CA ILE A 84 11.38 28.23 15.14
C ILE A 84 11.70 26.83 14.61
N PHE A 85 10.91 26.35 13.65
CA PHE A 85 11.19 25.11 12.94
C PHE A 85 12.19 25.39 11.82
N HIS A 86 13.04 24.41 11.50
CA HIS A 86 13.86 24.50 10.30
C HIS A 86 12.97 24.34 9.06
N ASN A 87 12.88 25.41 8.26
CA ASN A 87 12.06 25.50 7.06
C ASN A 87 12.93 25.90 5.84
N PRO A 88 12.60 25.43 4.62
CA PRO A 88 11.56 24.44 4.34
C PRO A 88 11.98 23.03 4.80
N VAL A 89 11.03 22.10 4.86
CA VAL A 89 11.34 20.68 5.03
C VAL A 89 11.88 20.13 3.71
N GLN A 90 13.01 19.44 3.76
CA GLN A 90 13.68 18.88 2.58
C GLN A 90 14.02 17.40 2.79
N GLY A 91 14.47 16.72 1.74
CA GLY A 91 14.90 15.33 1.82
C GLY A 91 16.06 15.11 2.78
N ASP A 92 17.08 15.98 2.72
CA ASP A 92 18.16 16.06 3.72
C ASP A 92 17.93 17.27 4.64
N MET A 93 18.02 17.06 5.96
CA MET A 93 17.84 18.12 6.96
C MET A 93 19.00 18.12 7.95
N ARG A 94 19.62 19.30 8.11
CA ARG A 94 20.67 19.53 9.11
C ARG A 94 20.07 20.12 10.39
N GLY A 95 20.49 19.58 11.52
CA GLY A 95 19.94 19.97 12.82
C GLY A 95 20.66 19.27 13.97
N TRP A 96 19.90 18.95 15.03
CA TRP A 96 20.39 18.17 16.16
C TRP A 96 20.83 16.77 15.71
N SER A 97 21.88 16.24 16.33
CA SER A 97 22.26 14.83 16.14
C SER A 97 21.17 13.94 16.72
N LEU A 98 20.65 13.01 15.90
CA LEU A 98 19.67 12.02 16.35
C LEU A 98 20.15 11.32 17.64
N PRO A 99 19.23 10.98 18.57
CA PRO A 99 19.56 10.09 19.68
C PRO A 99 20.02 8.73 19.13
N GLY A 100 20.81 8.00 19.92
CA GLY A 100 21.12 6.61 19.57
C GLY A 100 19.83 5.80 19.53
N ILE A 101 19.63 5.01 18.47
CA ILE A 101 18.43 4.21 18.30
C ILE A 101 18.40 3.14 19.41
N ILE A 102 17.34 3.16 20.21
CA ILE A 102 17.03 2.11 21.17
C ILE A 102 16.04 1.17 20.47
N LEU A 103 16.49 -0.03 20.13
CA LEU A 103 15.64 -1.06 19.49
C LEU A 103 14.84 -1.89 20.52
N ASP A 104 15.18 -1.78 21.80
CA ASP A 104 14.41 -2.38 22.91
C ASP A 104 13.21 -1.46 23.25
N LEU A 105 12.18 -1.52 22.41
CA LEU A 105 10.93 -0.77 22.56
C LEU A 105 9.79 -1.71 22.98
N PRO A 106 8.86 -1.25 23.84
CA PRO A 106 7.71 -2.05 24.23
C PRO A 106 6.72 -2.21 23.07
N GLY A 107 6.57 -3.44 22.56
CA GLY A 107 5.59 -3.79 21.53
C GLY A 107 5.78 -5.22 21.01
N ASP A 108 4.77 -5.75 20.32
CA ASP A 108 4.82 -7.03 19.61
C ASP A 108 4.88 -6.81 18.10
N GLY A 109 5.84 -7.42 17.42
CA GLY A 109 5.98 -7.40 15.95
C GLY A 109 7.32 -6.84 15.46
N PRO A 110 7.58 -6.93 14.14
CA PRO A 110 8.79 -6.36 13.52
C PRO A 110 8.72 -4.83 13.41
N PHE A 111 9.86 -4.19 13.15
CA PHE A 111 9.89 -2.80 12.69
C PHE A 111 9.21 -2.65 11.31
N VAL A 112 8.88 -1.43 10.91
CA VAL A 112 8.05 -1.14 9.71
C VAL A 112 8.74 -1.51 8.38
N ASP A 113 10.06 -1.57 8.42
CA ASP A 113 11.02 -1.96 7.38
C ASP A 113 11.46 -3.44 7.49
N GLU A 114 11.00 -4.17 8.51
CA GLU A 114 11.35 -5.56 8.77
C GLU A 114 10.15 -6.52 8.62
N GLY A 115 10.43 -7.81 8.46
CA GLY A 115 9.46 -8.88 8.68
C GLY A 115 8.57 -9.30 7.50
N ASP A 116 8.58 -8.56 6.38
CA ASP A 116 7.85 -8.94 5.15
C ASP A 116 8.74 -9.57 4.07
N ASN A 117 10.05 -9.72 4.28
CA ASN A 117 10.93 -10.41 3.32
C ASN A 117 10.79 -11.93 3.49
N ASN A 118 10.11 -12.59 2.54
CA ASN A 118 9.80 -14.02 2.58
C ASN A 118 9.02 -14.45 3.84
N LEU A 119 7.96 -13.70 4.16
CA LEU A 119 7.04 -14.00 5.25
C LEU A 119 6.30 -15.33 4.96
N THR A 120 6.33 -16.22 5.95
CA THR A 120 5.61 -17.50 5.93
C THR A 120 4.49 -17.51 6.96
N PHE A 121 3.48 -18.37 6.76
CA PHE A 121 2.31 -18.48 7.64
C PHE A 121 2.26 -19.83 8.38
N PRO A 122 3.22 -20.15 9.27
CA PRO A 122 3.37 -21.48 9.87
C PRO A 122 2.24 -21.83 10.86
N PRO A 123 2.03 -23.12 11.17
CA PRO A 123 1.03 -23.54 12.15
C PRO A 123 1.25 -22.89 13.53
N ASN A 124 0.16 -22.44 14.15
CA ASN A 124 0.13 -21.75 15.45
C ASN A 124 0.74 -20.33 15.48
N SER A 125 1.01 -19.69 14.33
CA SER A 125 1.27 -18.25 14.30
C SER A 125 -0.01 -17.42 14.17
N SER A 126 0.11 -16.11 14.44
CA SER A 126 -0.93 -15.10 14.21
C SER A 126 -0.67 -14.35 12.90
N ILE A 127 -1.72 -13.72 12.36
CA ILE A 127 -1.58 -12.76 11.25
C ILE A 127 -0.71 -11.59 11.74
N PRO A 128 0.27 -11.09 10.95
CA PRO A 128 1.12 -9.98 11.38
C PRO A 128 0.32 -8.74 11.79
N PRO A 129 0.70 -8.05 12.88
CA PRO A 129 -0.09 -6.93 13.41
C PRO A 129 -0.14 -5.70 12.49
N HIS A 130 0.79 -5.60 11.54
CA HIS A 130 0.81 -4.50 10.56
C HIS A 130 -0.12 -4.76 9.35
N PHE A 131 -0.65 -5.97 9.17
CA PHE A 131 -1.62 -6.29 8.11
C PHE A 131 -2.94 -5.55 8.37
N VAL A 132 -3.56 -5.05 7.31
CA VAL A 132 -4.80 -4.29 7.34
C VAL A 132 -5.84 -4.84 6.38
N TYR A 133 -7.10 -4.66 6.79
CA TYR A 133 -8.30 -5.07 6.08
C TYR A 133 -9.08 -3.83 5.64
N TRP A 134 -9.91 -3.96 4.60
CA TRP A 134 -10.89 -2.93 4.30
C TRP A 134 -12.11 -3.09 5.22
N ARG A 135 -12.25 -2.17 6.19
CA ARG A 135 -13.32 -2.20 7.23
C ARG A 135 -13.19 -3.44 8.14
N PRO A 136 -14.08 -3.68 9.13
CA PRO A 136 -13.98 -4.88 9.96
C PRO A 136 -14.05 -6.16 9.11
N PRO A 137 -13.08 -7.09 9.23
CA PRO A 137 -13.03 -8.29 8.42
C PRO A 137 -14.08 -9.32 8.82
N VAL A 138 -14.56 -10.09 7.84
CA VAL A 138 -15.26 -11.36 8.10
C VAL A 138 -14.21 -12.40 8.47
N GLN A 139 -13.99 -12.57 9.78
CA GLN A 139 -12.78 -13.22 10.29
C GLN A 139 -12.65 -14.69 9.90
N GLU A 140 -13.76 -15.40 9.68
CA GLU A 140 -13.78 -16.78 9.18
C GLU A 140 -13.24 -16.97 7.75
N ASN A 141 -13.09 -15.88 6.98
CA ASN A 141 -12.50 -15.92 5.65
C ASN A 141 -10.97 -16.05 5.67
N TYR A 142 -10.34 -15.82 6.82
CA TYR A 142 -8.88 -15.84 6.97
C TYR A 142 -8.47 -17.00 7.88
N ALA A 143 -7.47 -17.78 7.48
CA ALA A 143 -6.87 -18.79 8.35
C ALA A 143 -5.40 -19.01 8.00
N ILE A 144 -4.56 -19.10 9.03
CA ILE A 144 -3.14 -19.49 8.90
C ILE A 144 -3.04 -21.01 8.98
N SER A 145 -2.25 -21.61 8.08
CA SER A 145 -1.98 -23.04 8.01
C SER A 145 -3.22 -23.93 8.21
N PRO A 146 -4.31 -23.76 7.43
CA PRO A 146 -5.45 -24.65 7.53
C PRO A 146 -5.05 -26.08 7.17
N ARG A 147 -5.81 -27.05 7.68
CA ARG A 147 -5.54 -28.48 7.49
C ARG A 147 -5.38 -28.82 5.99
N GLY A 148 -4.18 -29.25 5.61
CA GLY A 148 -3.83 -29.60 4.22
C GLY A 148 -2.91 -28.59 3.53
N HIS A 149 -2.86 -27.34 4.00
CA HIS A 149 -2.10 -26.24 3.40
C HIS A 149 -1.20 -25.54 4.44
N PRO A 150 -0.22 -26.25 5.04
CA PRO A 150 0.72 -25.64 5.99
C PRO A 150 1.53 -24.52 5.33
N ASN A 151 1.97 -23.55 6.13
CA ASN A 151 2.71 -22.34 5.72
C ASN A 151 1.94 -21.36 4.82
N THR A 152 0.63 -21.54 4.64
CA THR A 152 -0.23 -20.65 3.83
C THR A 152 -1.17 -19.77 4.66
N LEU A 153 -1.50 -18.60 4.13
CA LEU A 153 -2.66 -17.80 4.51
C LEU A 153 -3.80 -18.09 3.54
N ARG A 154 -4.89 -18.67 4.06
CA ARG A 154 -6.10 -18.92 3.28
C ARG A 154 -7.01 -17.71 3.25
N LEU A 155 -7.57 -17.44 2.08
CA LEU A 155 -8.63 -16.47 1.79
C LEU A 155 -9.87 -17.20 1.25
N LYS A 156 -11.01 -17.13 1.97
CA LYS A 156 -12.31 -17.53 1.41
C LYS A 156 -12.90 -16.39 0.58
N PRO A 157 -13.42 -16.62 -0.64
CA PRO A 157 -13.95 -15.55 -1.46
C PRO A 157 -15.17 -14.87 -0.82
N SER A 158 -15.17 -13.54 -0.80
CA SER A 158 -16.36 -12.76 -0.45
C SER A 158 -17.28 -12.58 -1.65
N LYS A 159 -18.59 -12.45 -1.42
CA LYS A 159 -19.52 -12.14 -2.52
C LYS A 159 -19.21 -10.79 -3.17
N LEU A 160 -18.77 -9.82 -2.37
CA LEU A 160 -18.30 -8.52 -2.87
C LEU A 160 -16.87 -8.63 -3.40
N ASN A 161 -16.56 -7.86 -4.43
CA ASN A 161 -15.19 -7.62 -4.89
C ASN A 161 -14.65 -6.32 -4.28
N LEU A 162 -13.44 -5.90 -4.68
CA LEU A 162 -12.78 -4.69 -4.15
C LEU A 162 -13.54 -3.38 -4.43
N THR A 163 -14.43 -3.33 -5.42
CA THR A 163 -15.33 -2.18 -5.64
C THR A 163 -16.51 -2.19 -4.66
N GLY A 164 -16.90 -3.36 -4.16
CA GLY A 164 -18.07 -3.54 -3.31
C GLY A 164 -19.38 -3.17 -4.01
N THR A 165 -20.35 -2.66 -3.26
CA THR A 165 -21.69 -2.32 -3.77
C THR A 165 -21.80 -0.94 -4.41
N ASP A 166 -21.02 0.02 -3.90
CA ASP A 166 -21.17 1.46 -4.14
C ASP A 166 -19.82 2.22 -4.06
N GLY A 167 -18.70 1.49 -4.00
CA GLY A 167 -17.37 2.07 -3.82
C GLY A 167 -17.10 2.72 -2.46
N ASN A 168 -18.01 2.63 -1.48
CA ASN A 168 -17.91 3.40 -0.25
C ASN A 168 -18.33 2.64 1.02
N SER A 169 -19.24 1.68 0.92
CA SER A 169 -19.77 0.84 1.99
C SER A 169 -19.04 -0.51 2.07
N PRO A 170 -18.87 -1.13 3.27
CA PRO A 170 -18.35 -2.50 3.35
C PRO A 170 -19.33 -3.50 2.72
N GLY A 171 -20.62 -3.14 2.63
CA GLY A 171 -21.72 -3.99 2.17
C GLY A 171 -22.02 -5.17 3.13
N PRO A 172 -23.14 -5.87 2.91
CA PRO A 172 -23.44 -7.09 3.65
C PRO A 172 -22.47 -8.21 3.25
N GLY A 173 -21.93 -8.91 4.25
CA GLY A 173 -20.96 -10.01 4.04
C GLY A 173 -19.50 -9.58 3.82
N GLY A 174 -19.20 -8.27 3.85
CA GLY A 174 -17.83 -7.76 3.80
C GLY A 174 -17.04 -8.09 2.54
N GLN A 175 -15.73 -7.82 2.59
CA GLN A 175 -14.77 -8.09 1.51
C GLN A 175 -13.61 -8.92 2.04
N THR A 176 -13.22 -9.96 1.29
CA THR A 176 -12.00 -10.73 1.57
C THR A 176 -10.83 -10.05 0.88
N PHE A 177 -10.17 -9.18 1.64
CA PHE A 177 -9.01 -8.40 1.25
C PHE A 177 -8.12 -8.23 2.47
N ILE A 178 -6.83 -8.54 2.32
CA ILE A 178 -5.81 -8.36 3.35
C ILE A 178 -4.53 -7.81 2.70
N SER A 179 -3.89 -6.86 3.38
CA SER A 179 -2.85 -6.03 2.76
C SER A 179 -1.89 -5.45 3.77
N ARG A 180 -0.81 -4.87 3.27
CA ARG A 180 0.09 -3.97 4.00
C ARG A 180 0.08 -2.58 3.36
N ARG A 181 0.58 -1.56 4.07
CA ARG A 181 0.78 -0.22 3.51
C ARG A 181 1.99 -0.22 2.59
N GLN A 182 1.94 0.47 1.46
CA GLN A 182 3.16 0.85 0.75
C GLN A 182 3.99 1.80 1.63
N VAL A 183 5.29 1.54 1.78
CA VAL A 183 6.21 2.36 2.62
C VAL A 183 7.46 2.83 1.87
N ASP A 184 7.74 2.28 0.70
CA ASP A 184 8.82 2.71 -0.19
C ASP A 184 8.28 3.38 -1.46
N THR A 185 9.09 4.28 -2.02
CA THR A 185 8.83 4.84 -3.35
C THR A 185 9.06 3.81 -4.44
N LEU A 186 10.03 2.92 -4.24
CA LEU A 186 10.40 1.87 -5.17
C LEU A 186 10.51 0.52 -4.45
N PHE A 187 9.67 -0.43 -4.85
CA PHE A 187 9.55 -1.74 -4.21
C PHE A 187 9.07 -2.83 -5.19
N THR A 188 9.20 -4.08 -4.74
CA THR A 188 8.55 -5.25 -5.32
C THR A 188 7.69 -5.91 -4.24
N PHE A 189 6.41 -6.12 -4.54
CA PHE A 189 5.48 -6.90 -3.70
C PHE A 189 5.06 -8.15 -4.46
N SER A 190 5.16 -9.33 -3.83
CA SER A 190 4.78 -10.59 -4.45
C SER A 190 4.32 -11.64 -3.45
N PHE A 191 3.63 -12.66 -3.96
CA PHE A 191 3.34 -13.89 -3.22
C PHE A 191 3.07 -15.04 -4.18
N SER A 192 3.25 -16.26 -3.71
CA SER A 192 2.78 -17.48 -4.37
C SER A 192 1.30 -17.72 -4.07
N LEU A 193 0.52 -17.96 -5.12
CA LEU A 193 -0.92 -18.21 -5.06
C LEU A 193 -1.23 -19.62 -5.56
N ASP A 194 -1.67 -20.50 -4.66
CA ASP A 194 -2.34 -21.75 -5.00
C ASP A 194 -3.85 -21.50 -5.03
N TYR A 195 -4.44 -21.59 -6.22
CA TYR A 195 -5.85 -21.26 -6.44
C TYR A 195 -6.42 -21.98 -7.68
N ALA A 196 -7.53 -22.68 -7.47
CA ALA A 196 -8.27 -23.39 -8.51
C ALA A 196 -9.75 -22.91 -8.50
N PRO A 197 -10.09 -21.85 -9.26
CA PRO A 197 -11.47 -21.35 -9.31
C PRO A 197 -12.39 -22.38 -9.95
N THR A 198 -13.60 -22.53 -9.42
CA THR A 198 -14.52 -23.64 -9.77
C THR A 198 -15.82 -23.17 -10.43
N THR A 199 -16.20 -21.91 -10.24
CA THR A 199 -17.41 -21.32 -10.81
C THR A 199 -17.11 -20.02 -11.57
N LEU A 200 -17.96 -19.71 -12.54
CA LEU A 200 -17.81 -18.56 -13.43
C LEU A 200 -17.64 -17.25 -12.63
N HIS A 201 -16.65 -16.44 -12.99
CA HIS A 201 -16.27 -15.17 -12.36
C HIS A 201 -15.71 -15.24 -10.93
N GLU A 202 -15.53 -16.42 -10.32
CA GLU A 202 -14.68 -16.54 -9.13
C GLU A 202 -13.27 -16.03 -9.45
N GLU A 203 -12.65 -15.32 -8.51
CA GLU A 203 -11.39 -14.62 -8.73
C GLU A 203 -10.58 -14.48 -7.44
N ALA A 204 -9.27 -14.72 -7.51
CA ALA A 204 -8.34 -14.36 -6.45
C ALA A 204 -7.07 -13.76 -7.07
N GLY A 205 -6.41 -12.85 -6.34
CA GLY A 205 -5.30 -12.10 -6.91
C GLY A 205 -4.63 -11.07 -6.01
N ILE A 206 -3.81 -10.24 -6.64
CA ILE A 206 -2.99 -9.17 -6.07
C ILE A 206 -3.55 -7.79 -6.44
N THR A 207 -3.45 -6.79 -5.56
CA THR A 207 -4.01 -5.45 -5.81
C THR A 207 -3.11 -4.32 -5.31
N LEU A 208 -3.15 -3.21 -6.05
CA LEU A 208 -2.75 -1.87 -5.64
C LEU A 208 -4.04 -1.11 -5.28
N PHE A 209 -4.27 -0.85 -4.00
CA PHE A 209 -5.58 -0.41 -3.50
C PHE A 209 -5.43 0.85 -2.62
N LEU A 210 -6.18 1.91 -2.91
CA LEU A 210 -6.35 3.05 -2.01
C LEU A 210 -7.73 3.04 -1.36
N THR A 211 -8.77 2.93 -2.20
CA THR A 211 -10.17 2.79 -1.78
C THR A 211 -10.91 1.92 -2.79
N GLN A 212 -12.15 1.52 -2.47
CA GLN A 212 -12.98 0.76 -3.41
C GLN A 212 -13.25 1.52 -4.74
N ASN A 213 -13.18 2.85 -4.74
CA ASN A 213 -13.27 3.70 -5.94
C ASN A 213 -11.93 4.00 -6.62
N HIS A 214 -10.81 3.61 -6.00
CA HIS A 214 -9.44 3.94 -6.44
C HIS A 214 -8.53 2.73 -6.20
N HIS A 215 -8.49 1.82 -7.18
CA HIS A 215 -7.62 0.63 -7.12
C HIS A 215 -7.35 0.05 -8.51
N ALA A 216 -6.27 -0.73 -8.59
CA ALA A 216 -6.01 -1.66 -9.67
C ALA A 216 -5.83 -3.07 -9.10
N ARG A 217 -6.37 -4.07 -9.78
CA ARG A 217 -6.30 -5.47 -9.37
C ARG A 217 -5.92 -6.36 -10.55
N PHE A 218 -5.11 -7.36 -10.24
CA PHE A 218 -4.69 -8.39 -11.16
C PHE A 218 -4.94 -9.74 -10.50
N GLY A 219 -5.48 -10.72 -11.22
CA GLY A 219 -5.90 -11.98 -10.61
C GLY A 219 -6.12 -13.09 -11.61
N ILE A 220 -6.45 -14.27 -11.08
CA ILE A 220 -6.85 -15.45 -11.83
C ILE A 220 -8.36 -15.58 -11.67
N THR A 221 -9.10 -15.63 -12.77
CA THR A 221 -10.56 -15.84 -12.77
C THR A 221 -10.99 -16.94 -13.73
N LEU A 222 -12.13 -17.58 -13.49
CA LEU A 222 -12.66 -18.63 -14.35
C LEU A 222 -13.65 -18.06 -15.38
N LEU A 223 -13.33 -18.21 -16.68
CA LEU A 223 -14.11 -17.66 -17.79
C LEU A 223 -14.18 -18.64 -19.00
N PRO A 224 -15.17 -18.47 -19.90
CA PRO A 224 -15.23 -19.18 -21.17
C PRO A 224 -14.00 -18.95 -22.04
N LEU A 225 -13.58 -19.96 -22.80
CA LEU A 225 -12.67 -19.74 -23.93
C LEU A 225 -13.36 -18.89 -25.03
N PRO A 226 -12.69 -17.86 -25.58
CA PRO A 226 -13.20 -17.13 -26.74
C PRO A 226 -13.47 -18.10 -27.91
N ASN A 227 -14.68 -18.00 -28.48
CA ASN A 227 -15.17 -18.84 -29.59
C ASN A 227 -15.41 -20.34 -29.27
N ASP A 228 -15.54 -20.75 -28.00
CA ASP A 228 -15.98 -22.12 -27.67
C ASP A 228 -17.50 -22.31 -27.88
N SER A 229 -17.91 -22.32 -29.15
CA SER A 229 -19.29 -22.54 -29.58
C SER A 229 -19.55 -23.98 -30.00
N ASN A 230 -18.94 -24.95 -29.31
CA ASN A 230 -19.17 -26.38 -29.55
C ASN A 230 -20.37 -26.90 -28.73
N ASN A 231 -21.49 -27.15 -29.39
CA ASN A 231 -22.62 -27.96 -28.90
C ASN A 231 -23.17 -27.63 -27.49
N GLY A 232 -23.11 -26.37 -27.06
CA GLY A 232 -23.86 -25.89 -25.89
C GLY A 232 -23.22 -26.17 -24.53
N THR A 233 -22.01 -26.75 -24.48
CA THR A 233 -21.20 -26.87 -23.25
C THR A 233 -20.03 -25.90 -23.33
N THR A 234 -20.11 -24.79 -22.61
CA THR A 234 -19.04 -23.79 -22.56
C THR A 234 -17.89 -24.28 -21.67
N THR A 235 -16.71 -24.52 -22.25
CA THR A 235 -15.51 -24.89 -21.48
C THR A 235 -15.01 -23.67 -20.72
N LEU A 236 -14.95 -23.78 -19.40
CA LEU A 236 -14.38 -22.77 -18.53
C LEU A 236 -12.90 -23.05 -18.30
N VAL A 237 -12.05 -22.02 -18.44
CA VAL A 237 -10.61 -22.10 -18.15
C VAL A 237 -10.14 -20.90 -17.33
N PRO A 238 -9.07 -21.05 -16.52
CA PRO A 238 -8.46 -19.92 -15.85
C PRO A 238 -7.98 -18.86 -16.84
N HIS A 239 -8.25 -17.60 -16.53
CA HIS A 239 -7.79 -16.42 -17.23
C HIS A 239 -7.08 -15.50 -16.24
N PHE A 240 -5.96 -14.90 -16.65
CA PHE A 240 -5.50 -13.67 -16.02
C PHE A 240 -6.51 -12.57 -16.31
N THR A 241 -6.87 -11.79 -15.30
CA THR A 241 -7.70 -10.59 -15.45
C THR A 241 -7.01 -9.39 -14.83
N PHE A 242 -7.16 -8.24 -15.48
CA PHE A 242 -6.74 -6.94 -14.97
C PHE A 242 -7.94 -6.00 -14.99
N HIS A 243 -8.14 -5.27 -13.89
CA HIS A 243 -9.14 -4.22 -13.77
C HIS A 243 -8.56 -3.05 -12.97
N ALA A 244 -8.90 -1.82 -13.37
CA ALA A 244 -8.59 -0.60 -12.65
C ALA A 244 -9.80 0.31 -12.62
N ILE A 245 -9.91 1.10 -11.55
CA ILE A 245 -10.96 2.10 -11.34
C ILE A 245 -10.40 3.32 -10.61
N SER A 246 -10.80 4.51 -11.07
CA SER A 246 -10.48 5.82 -10.50
C SER A 246 -11.45 6.86 -11.08
N TYR A 247 -11.39 8.10 -10.61
CA TYR A 247 -12.12 9.24 -11.21
C TYR A 247 -11.39 9.88 -12.40
N ILE A 248 -10.15 9.47 -12.67
CA ILE A 248 -9.37 9.82 -13.86
C ILE A 248 -9.32 8.64 -14.84
N PRO A 249 -8.91 8.85 -16.12
CA PRO A 249 -8.73 7.75 -17.07
C PRO A 249 -7.78 6.67 -16.54
N VAL A 250 -8.18 5.42 -16.70
CA VAL A 250 -7.41 4.23 -16.28
C VAL A 250 -7.14 3.32 -17.49
N PRO A 251 -6.12 2.45 -17.46
CA PRO A 251 -5.91 1.45 -18.50
C PRO A 251 -7.14 0.53 -18.63
N PRO A 252 -7.50 0.11 -19.86
CA PRO A 252 -8.68 -0.72 -20.08
C PRO A 252 -8.56 -2.07 -19.36
N SER A 253 -9.68 -2.55 -18.82
CA SER A 253 -9.74 -3.89 -18.24
C SER A 253 -9.62 -4.95 -19.33
N PHE A 254 -8.94 -6.05 -19.03
CA PHE A 254 -8.77 -7.15 -19.99
C PHE A 254 -8.74 -8.52 -19.31
N THR A 255 -8.87 -9.56 -20.14
CA THR A 255 -8.74 -10.96 -19.74
C THR A 255 -7.86 -11.69 -20.76
N LEU A 256 -7.01 -12.60 -20.30
CA LEU A 256 -6.10 -13.39 -21.12
C LEU A 256 -6.13 -14.85 -20.62
N PRO A 257 -6.43 -15.85 -21.46
CA PRO A 257 -6.39 -17.25 -21.03
C PRO A 257 -5.04 -17.62 -20.43
N VAL A 258 -5.04 -18.32 -19.30
CA VAL A 258 -3.81 -18.87 -18.70
C VAL A 258 -3.31 -20.02 -19.58
N ASP A 259 -2.01 -20.00 -19.87
CA ASP A 259 -1.30 -21.03 -20.65
C ASP A 259 -1.53 -22.42 -20.04
N GLU A 260 -1.73 -23.44 -20.88
CA GLU A 260 -1.99 -24.81 -20.46
C GLU A 260 -0.89 -25.39 -19.56
N ALA A 261 0.36 -25.01 -19.78
CA ALA A 261 1.48 -25.43 -18.94
C ALA A 261 1.47 -24.81 -17.53
N TRP A 262 0.62 -23.81 -17.28
CA TRP A 262 0.51 -23.08 -16.00
C TRP A 262 -0.79 -23.40 -15.24
N ARG A 263 -1.81 -23.97 -15.90
CA ARG A 263 -3.08 -24.33 -15.24
C ARG A 263 -2.85 -25.36 -14.13
N ASN A 264 -3.57 -25.21 -13.01
CA ASN A 264 -3.50 -26.08 -11.83
C ASN A 264 -2.10 -26.15 -11.17
N LYS A 265 -1.29 -25.09 -11.32
CA LYS A 265 -0.03 -24.91 -10.59
C LYS A 265 -0.09 -23.62 -9.77
N PRO A 266 0.58 -23.55 -8.60
CA PRO A 266 0.74 -22.29 -7.89
C PRO A 266 1.52 -21.28 -8.72
N LEU A 267 1.04 -20.03 -8.75
CA LEU A 267 1.62 -18.94 -9.55
C LEU A 267 2.17 -17.86 -8.62
N THR A 268 3.36 -17.34 -8.91
CA THR A 268 3.80 -16.09 -8.28
C THR A 268 3.05 -14.93 -8.92
N LEU A 269 2.32 -14.15 -8.13
CA LEU A 269 1.77 -12.86 -8.54
C LEU A 269 2.68 -11.74 -8.04
N GLU A 270 2.92 -10.73 -8.86
CA GLU A 270 3.80 -9.60 -8.56
C GLU A 270 3.11 -8.25 -8.85
N LEU A 271 3.37 -7.29 -7.97
CA LEU A 271 3.09 -5.87 -8.12
C LEU A 271 4.39 -5.11 -7.77
N LYS A 272 4.99 -4.43 -8.74
CA LYS A 272 6.19 -3.61 -8.51
C LYS A 272 6.05 -2.21 -9.05
N THR A 273 6.83 -1.29 -8.51
CA THR A 273 7.06 0.04 -9.10
C THR A 273 7.99 -0.08 -10.29
N VAL A 274 7.61 0.49 -11.43
CA VAL A 274 8.48 0.68 -12.59
C VAL A 274 9.35 1.92 -12.40
N ASN A 275 8.77 2.95 -11.79
CA ASN A 275 9.38 4.21 -11.36
C ASN A 275 8.43 4.86 -10.34
N GLN A 276 8.70 6.12 -9.96
CA GLN A 276 7.90 6.86 -8.96
C GLN A 276 6.41 7.05 -9.34
N THR A 277 6.07 6.99 -10.63
CA THR A 277 4.73 7.33 -11.13
C THR A 277 3.98 6.15 -11.75
N HIS A 278 4.61 4.99 -11.91
CA HIS A 278 4.02 3.84 -12.60
C HIS A 278 4.31 2.51 -11.90
N TYR A 279 3.29 1.65 -11.91
CA TYR A 279 3.30 0.30 -11.37
C TYR A 279 3.15 -0.73 -12.50
N ALA A 280 3.64 -1.93 -12.25
CA ALA A 280 3.52 -3.09 -13.12
C ALA A 280 2.96 -4.28 -12.34
N PHE A 281 2.02 -5.00 -12.94
CA PHE A 281 1.55 -6.29 -12.46
C PHE A 281 2.12 -7.41 -13.33
N GLY A 282 2.46 -8.55 -12.73
CA GLY A 282 3.01 -9.70 -13.44
C GLY A 282 2.63 -11.05 -12.83
N ALA A 283 2.91 -12.11 -13.58
CA ALA A 283 2.77 -13.50 -13.14
C ALA A 283 3.94 -14.37 -13.61
N GLY A 284 4.29 -15.37 -12.80
CA GLY A 284 5.23 -16.45 -13.11
C GLY A 284 4.78 -17.78 -12.47
N LEU A 285 5.54 -18.86 -12.67
CA LEU A 285 5.32 -20.11 -11.94
C LEU A 285 6.04 -20.05 -10.59
N ALA A 286 5.36 -20.47 -9.51
CA ALA A 286 5.92 -20.39 -8.15
C ALA A 286 7.13 -21.32 -7.92
N ASP A 287 7.33 -22.32 -8.77
CA ASP A 287 8.53 -23.18 -8.76
C ASP A 287 9.76 -22.50 -9.41
N GLY A 288 9.62 -21.26 -9.89
CA GLY A 288 10.67 -20.50 -10.56
C GLY A 288 11.01 -20.97 -11.99
N SER A 289 10.36 -22.02 -12.49
CA SER A 289 10.64 -22.59 -13.83
C SER A 289 10.27 -21.64 -14.98
N VAL A 290 9.33 -20.72 -14.73
CA VAL A 290 9.07 -19.57 -15.60
C VAL A 290 9.08 -18.30 -14.75
N PRO A 291 10.02 -17.36 -14.98
CA PRO A 291 10.12 -16.14 -14.20
C PRO A 291 8.91 -15.22 -14.43
N VAL A 292 8.66 -14.34 -13.47
CA VAL A 292 7.58 -13.35 -13.53
C VAL A 292 7.71 -12.48 -14.79
N LYS A 293 6.62 -12.40 -15.55
CA LYS A 293 6.49 -11.52 -16.72
C LYS A 293 5.51 -10.40 -16.40
N THR A 294 5.86 -9.17 -16.75
CA THR A 294 4.93 -8.03 -16.69
C THR A 294 3.79 -8.23 -17.68
N ILE A 295 2.55 -8.06 -17.21
CA ILE A 295 1.31 -8.28 -17.97
C ILE A 295 0.48 -6.99 -18.06
N ALA A 296 0.46 -6.17 -17.02
CA ALA A 296 -0.26 -4.89 -17.01
C ALA A 296 0.59 -3.77 -16.41
N TYR A 297 0.27 -2.52 -16.76
CA TYR A 297 0.82 -1.30 -16.17
C TYR A 297 -0.31 -0.40 -15.68
N VAL A 298 -0.06 0.41 -14.65
CA VAL A 298 -1.00 1.43 -14.18
C VAL A 298 -0.25 2.63 -13.59
N GLY A 299 -0.81 3.84 -13.70
CA GLY A 299 -0.27 5.04 -13.07
C GLY A 299 -0.44 5.03 -11.54
N GLY A 300 0.40 5.79 -10.83
CA GLY A 300 0.26 6.02 -9.38
C GLY A 300 -0.72 7.15 -9.03
N ASP A 301 -1.03 8.00 -9.99
CA ASP A 301 -2.07 9.02 -9.91
C ASP A 301 -3.46 8.43 -9.58
N ILE A 302 -3.78 7.22 -10.06
CA ILE A 302 -5.07 6.57 -9.77
C ILE A 302 -5.30 6.27 -8.28
N ILE A 303 -4.22 6.20 -7.49
CA ILE A 303 -4.19 5.90 -6.05
C ILE A 303 -3.59 7.04 -5.21
N SER A 304 -3.52 8.25 -5.78
CA SER A 304 -3.06 9.47 -5.11
C SER A 304 -4.24 10.39 -4.76
N TRP A 305 -5.12 9.94 -3.85
CA TRP A 305 -6.38 10.65 -3.53
C TRP A 305 -6.74 10.63 -2.03
N GLY A 306 -7.56 11.58 -1.59
CA GLY A 306 -8.16 11.58 -0.26
C GLY A 306 -7.14 11.74 0.88
N PHE A 307 -7.28 10.92 1.93
CA PHE A 307 -6.53 11.06 3.19
C PHE A 307 -5.70 9.82 3.59
N THR A 308 -5.67 8.80 2.74
CA THR A 308 -4.99 7.50 2.96
C THR A 308 -3.80 7.35 2.02
N GLY A 309 -2.96 6.35 2.29
CA GLY A 309 -1.94 5.87 1.37
C GLY A 309 -2.35 4.53 0.74
N ALA A 310 -1.65 4.14 -0.32
CA ALA A 310 -1.87 2.89 -1.03
C ALA A 310 -1.51 1.67 -0.17
N LEU A 311 -2.28 0.62 -0.40
CA LEU A 311 -2.17 -0.70 0.18
C LEU A 311 -1.79 -1.68 -0.93
N VAL A 312 -0.93 -2.64 -0.61
CA VAL A 312 -0.61 -3.76 -1.49
C VAL A 312 -0.98 -5.06 -0.78
N GLY A 313 -1.66 -5.96 -1.47
CA GLY A 313 -2.21 -7.14 -0.80
C GLY A 313 -2.92 -8.15 -1.70
N ALA A 314 -3.52 -9.13 -1.04
CA ALA A 314 -4.25 -10.23 -1.67
C ALA A 314 -5.76 -10.12 -1.42
N TYR A 315 -6.56 -10.60 -2.37
CA TYR A 315 -8.02 -10.65 -2.27
C TYR A 315 -8.59 -11.94 -2.89
N ALA A 316 -9.81 -12.29 -2.51
CA ALA A 316 -10.59 -13.37 -3.10
C ALA A 316 -12.08 -12.98 -3.19
N THR A 317 -12.73 -13.23 -4.31
CA THR A 317 -14.11 -12.82 -4.55
C THR A 317 -14.88 -13.73 -5.50
N GLY A 318 -16.19 -13.84 -5.28
CA GLY A 318 -17.12 -14.42 -6.25
C GLY A 318 -17.63 -13.44 -7.31
N ASN A 319 -17.20 -12.16 -7.28
CA ASN A 319 -17.70 -11.08 -8.15
C ASN A 319 -19.24 -11.00 -8.21
N GLY A 320 -19.92 -11.16 -7.07
CA GLY A 320 -21.37 -11.20 -6.94
C GLY A 320 -22.01 -12.57 -7.18
N GLY A 321 -21.26 -13.54 -7.68
CA GLY A 321 -21.67 -14.93 -7.92
C GLY A 321 -21.47 -15.86 -6.71
N ASN A 322 -21.09 -17.11 -7.00
CA ASN A 322 -20.81 -18.13 -5.99
C ASN A 322 -19.43 -17.90 -5.33
N CYS A 323 -19.27 -18.45 -4.13
CA CYS A 323 -18.08 -18.30 -3.30
C CYS A 323 -17.70 -19.68 -2.72
N SER A 324 -16.92 -20.44 -3.47
CA SER A 324 -16.63 -21.86 -3.28
C SER A 324 -15.14 -22.21 -3.33
N ALA A 325 -14.37 -21.58 -4.22
CA ALA A 325 -12.92 -21.81 -4.32
C ALA A 325 -12.16 -21.00 -3.27
N GLU A 326 -11.56 -21.67 -2.28
CA GLU A 326 -10.61 -21.04 -1.35
C GLU A 326 -9.26 -20.78 -2.06
N ALA A 327 -8.60 -19.67 -1.73
CA ALA A 327 -7.28 -19.30 -2.25
C ALA A 327 -6.22 -19.38 -1.14
N PHE A 328 -5.04 -19.89 -1.45
CA PHE A 328 -3.95 -20.10 -0.48
C PHE A 328 -2.72 -19.30 -0.91
N VAL A 329 -2.27 -18.41 -0.02
CA VAL A 329 -1.16 -17.48 -0.24
C VAL A 329 0.05 -17.91 0.58
N SER A 330 1.22 -17.97 -0.05
CA SER A 330 2.51 -18.27 0.59
C SER A 330 3.61 -17.33 0.05
N ASP A 331 4.81 -17.40 0.63
CA ASP A 331 6.00 -16.67 0.18
C ASP A 331 5.78 -15.15 0.06
N TRP A 332 5.01 -14.59 1.00
CA TRP A 332 4.60 -13.19 0.99
C TRP A 332 5.83 -12.30 1.14
N THR A 333 6.12 -11.50 0.13
CA THR A 333 7.37 -10.74 0.02
C THR A 333 7.09 -9.28 -0.28
N TYR A 334 7.60 -8.37 0.55
CA TYR A 334 7.70 -6.94 0.24
C TYR A 334 9.15 -6.47 0.36
N GLU A 335 9.80 -6.26 -0.77
CA GLU A 335 11.18 -5.80 -0.87
C GLU A 335 11.21 -4.33 -1.29
N GLY A 336 11.46 -3.43 -0.34
CA GLY A 336 11.78 -2.04 -0.60
C GLY A 336 13.22 -1.91 -1.08
N TRP A 337 13.44 -1.21 -2.20
CA TRP A 337 14.78 -1.03 -2.79
C TRP A 337 15.09 0.43 -3.17
N GLY A 338 14.20 1.38 -2.85
CA GLY A 338 14.42 2.79 -3.15
C GLY A 338 13.45 3.77 -2.51
N GLN A 339 14.02 4.85 -1.98
CA GLN A 339 13.39 5.71 -0.99
C GLN A 339 13.60 7.19 -1.43
N VAL A 340 12.77 7.70 -2.36
CA VAL A 340 13.00 9.03 -3.00
C VAL A 340 12.69 10.17 -2.04
N ARG A 341 13.57 11.18 -2.01
CA ARG A 341 13.53 12.27 -1.01
C ARG A 341 13.61 13.67 -1.64
N ASP A 342 13.96 13.80 -2.92
CA ASP A 342 14.11 15.07 -3.61
C ASP A 342 13.47 15.03 -5.00
N ASN A 343 13.24 16.21 -5.59
CA ASN A 343 12.62 16.32 -6.91
C ASN A 343 13.46 15.62 -7.98
N TRP A 344 12.83 14.70 -8.71
CA TRP A 344 13.49 13.95 -9.77
C TRP A 344 13.64 14.79 -11.04
N ASN A 345 14.85 15.33 -11.26
CA ASN A 345 15.18 16.15 -12.43
C ASN A 345 15.41 15.35 -13.74
N GLY A 346 15.16 14.04 -13.74
CA GLY A 346 15.37 13.16 -14.90
C GLY A 346 16.82 12.71 -15.14
N THR A 347 17.79 13.17 -14.34
CA THR A 347 19.22 12.85 -14.52
C THR A 347 19.89 12.39 -13.22
N GLY A 348 20.27 11.12 -13.16
CA GLY A 348 21.06 10.54 -12.07
C GLY A 348 20.21 9.74 -11.08
N LEU A 349 20.78 8.63 -10.61
CA LEU A 349 20.21 7.80 -9.55
C LEU A 349 20.24 8.57 -8.21
N GLY A 350 19.19 9.33 -7.91
CA GLY A 350 18.82 9.75 -6.55
C GLY A 350 18.34 8.56 -5.70
N LEU A 351 18.97 7.41 -5.88
CA LEU A 351 18.69 6.14 -5.23
C LEU A 351 19.90 5.80 -4.35
N LEU A 352 19.81 6.24 -3.10
CA LEU A 352 20.51 5.54 -2.03
C LEU A 352 19.65 4.33 -1.68
N GLY A 353 20.25 3.14 -1.75
CA GLY A 353 19.68 1.95 -1.13
C GLY A 353 19.59 2.15 0.39
N LEU A 354 18.71 1.38 1.02
CA LEU A 354 18.51 1.35 2.47
C LEU A 354 19.83 1.01 3.22
#